data_AF-A0A4Y8AA86-F1
#
_entry.id   AF-A0A4Y8AA86-F1
#
_cell.length_a   1.000
_cell.length_b   1.000
_cell.length_c   1.000
_cell.angle_alpha   90.00
_cell.angle_beta   90.00
_cell.angle_gamma   90.00
#
_symmetry.space_group_name_H-M   'P 1'
#
loop_
_entity.id
_entity.type
_entity.pdbx_description
1 polymer ?
#
loop_
_entity_poly.entity_id
_entity_poly.type
_entity_poly.pdbx_seq_one_letter_code
_entity_poly.pdbx_strand_id
1 'polypeptide(L)'
;MKSFFKNNLVVSPDIINNKAAGVAVIKFTADVDGNLSKLVIYYADDYLLTIPAIEALKKSTKKWIIPNKEKFHDFIIPFSISFNNPATGVAYVQSEAYEFYKRRRPIIANDQIPLNAATLLPTVVVKYDAE
;
A
#
# COMPACT_ATOMS: atom_id res chain seq x y z
N MET A 1 -10.26 -6.26 -9.06
CA MET A 1 -9.50 -5.58 -8.00
C MET A 1 -7.98 -5.53 -8.26
N LYS A 2 -7.29 -6.67 -8.48
CA LYS A 2 -5.84 -6.67 -8.77
C LYS A 2 -5.43 -5.81 -9.98
N SER A 3 -6.17 -5.90 -11.08
CA SER A 3 -5.95 -5.07 -12.28
C SER A 3 -6.19 -3.58 -12.05
N PHE A 4 -7.16 -3.23 -11.19
CA PHE A 4 -7.45 -1.83 -10.86
C PHE A 4 -6.24 -1.17 -10.20
N PHE A 5 -5.70 -1.77 -9.14
CA PHE A 5 -4.55 -1.21 -8.43
C PHE A 5 -3.28 -1.19 -9.29
N LYS A 6 -3.04 -2.23 -10.10
CA LYS A 6 -1.92 -2.22 -11.06
C LYS A 6 -1.97 -1.02 -12.01
N ASN A 7 -3.15 -0.60 -12.45
CA ASN A 7 -3.33 0.49 -13.40
C ASN A 7 -3.45 1.87 -12.75
N ASN A 8 -3.73 1.95 -11.44
CA ASN A 8 -4.06 3.21 -10.76
C ASN A 8 -3.07 3.60 -9.65
N LEU A 9 -2.21 2.67 -9.23
CA LEU A 9 -1.14 2.95 -8.30
C LEU A 9 0.07 3.46 -9.08
N VAL A 10 0.29 4.76 -8.99
CA VAL A 10 1.41 5.45 -9.61
C VAL A 10 2.45 5.70 -8.54
N VAL A 11 3.68 5.26 -8.78
CA VAL A 11 4.80 5.53 -7.87
C VAL A 11 5.15 7.01 -7.98
N SER A 12 5.18 7.73 -6.86
CA SER A 12 5.47 9.17 -6.88
C SER A 12 6.95 9.43 -7.19
N PRO A 13 7.29 10.61 -7.76
CA PRO A 13 8.67 11.02 -7.93
C PRO A 13 9.46 11.00 -6.62
N ASP A 14 8.83 11.31 -5.48
CA ASP A 14 9.47 11.27 -4.17
C ASP A 14 9.91 9.85 -3.78
N ILE A 15 9.13 8.82 -4.11
CA ILE A 15 9.52 7.43 -3.89
C ILE A 15 10.73 7.07 -4.76
N ILE A 16 10.74 7.50 -6.03
CA ILE A 16 11.82 7.23 -6.97
C ILE A 16 13.11 7.95 -6.55
N ASN A 17 13.01 9.22 -6.16
CA ASN A 17 14.13 10.06 -5.75
C ASN A 17 14.73 9.60 -4.41
N ASN A 18 13.88 9.17 -3.47
CA ASN A 18 14.31 8.64 -2.18
C ASN A 18 14.51 7.12 -2.20
N LYS A 19 14.48 6.47 -3.37
CA LYS A 19 14.69 5.02 -3.50
C LYS A 19 13.87 4.25 -2.45
N ALA A 20 12.63 4.68 -2.23
CA ALA A 20 11.81 4.15 -1.16
C ALA A 20 11.25 2.79 -1.55
N ALA A 21 11.48 1.79 -0.71
CA ALA A 21 11.02 0.42 -0.94
C ALA A 21 10.59 -0.22 0.37
N GLY A 22 9.49 -0.97 0.34
CA GLY A 22 8.93 -1.60 1.52
C GLY A 22 7.44 -1.85 1.40
N VAL A 23 6.79 -1.96 2.55
CA VAL A 23 5.39 -2.32 2.68
C VAL A 23 4.61 -1.23 3.41
N ALA A 24 3.40 -0.95 2.93
CA ALA A 24 2.37 -0.20 3.63
C ALA A 24 1.10 -1.06 3.75
N VAL A 25 0.64 -1.29 4.97
CA VAL A 25 -0.59 -2.01 5.28
C VAL A 25 -1.64 -1.00 5.69
N ILE A 26 -2.72 -0.94 4.92
CA ILE A 26 -3.80 0.02 5.13
C ILE A 26 -5.08 -0.74 5.46
N LYS A 27 -5.72 -0.32 6.54
CA LYS A 27 -7.10 -0.67 6.85
C LYS A 27 -8.03 0.38 6.32
N PHE A 28 -9.17 -0.03 5.80
CA PHE A 28 -10.26 0.87 5.43
C PHE A 28 -11.61 0.18 5.64
N THR A 29 -12.67 0.97 5.69
CA THR A 29 -14.05 0.50 5.78
C THR A 29 -14.76 0.83 4.48
N ALA A 30 -15.47 -0.12 3.89
CA ALA A 30 -16.38 0.14 2.76
C ALA A 30 -17.84 -0.01 3.22
N ASP A 31 -18.73 0.85 2.72
CA ASP A 31 -20.17 0.73 2.90
C ASP A 31 -20.86 -0.06 1.77
N VAL A 32 -22.19 -0.18 1.84
CA VAL A 32 -23.03 -0.87 0.85
C VAL A 32 -22.95 -0.27 -0.56
N ASP A 33 -22.62 1.02 -0.66
CA ASP A 33 -22.47 1.74 -1.93
C ASP A 33 -21.01 1.69 -2.43
N GLY A 34 -20.13 0.99 -1.69
CA GLY A 34 -18.72 0.87 -1.97
C GLY A 34 -17.91 2.13 -1.65
N ASN A 35 -18.47 3.10 -0.91
CA ASN A 35 -17.73 4.28 -0.48
C ASN A 35 -16.73 3.90 0.61
N LEU A 36 -15.54 4.49 0.52
CA LEU A 36 -14.49 4.27 1.50
C LEU A 36 -14.54 5.28 2.65
N SER A 37 -14.32 4.79 3.86
CA SER A 37 -14.13 5.59 5.07
C SER A 37 -13.07 4.96 5.97
N LYS A 38 -12.69 5.67 7.04
CA LYS A 38 -11.79 5.18 8.11
C LYS A 38 -10.50 4.55 7.55
N LEU A 39 -9.82 5.25 6.65
CA LEU A 39 -8.49 4.82 6.18
C LEU A 39 -7.49 4.99 7.34
N VAL A 40 -6.89 3.89 7.76
CA VAL A 40 -5.92 3.83 8.85
C VAL A 40 -4.67 3.10 8.36
N ILE A 41 -3.50 3.70 8.56
CA ILE A 41 -2.21 3.03 8.31
C ILE A 41 -1.95 2.10 9.50
N TYR A 42 -2.08 0.80 9.28
CA TYR A 42 -1.80 -0.22 10.31
C TYR A 42 -0.30 -0.40 10.49
N TYR A 43 0.39 -0.43 9.36
CA TYR A 43 1.84 -0.50 9.30
C TYR A 43 2.30 0.26 8.06
N ALA A 44 3.44 0.94 8.15
CA ALA A 44 4.19 1.32 6.96
C ALA A 44 5.68 1.32 7.31
N ASP A 45 6.52 0.83 6.41
CA ASP A 45 7.97 0.96 6.55
C ASP A 45 8.40 2.43 6.53
N ASP A 46 7.67 3.27 5.78
CA ASP A 46 7.86 4.72 5.73
C ASP A 46 6.57 5.42 5.25
N TYR A 47 6.37 6.67 5.65
CA TYR A 47 5.20 7.47 5.26
C TYR A 47 5.11 7.66 3.73
N LEU A 48 6.25 7.74 3.03
CA LEU A 48 6.27 7.92 1.57
C LEU A 48 5.50 6.83 0.83
N LEU A 49 5.56 5.59 1.35
CA LEU A 49 4.91 4.43 0.75
C LEU A 49 3.38 4.49 0.89
N THR A 50 2.88 5.25 1.87
CA THR A 50 1.45 5.34 2.16
C THR A 50 0.71 6.25 1.18
N ILE A 51 1.39 7.25 0.63
CA ILE A 51 0.80 8.28 -0.26
C ILE A 51 0.15 7.64 -1.50
N PRO A 52 0.88 6.91 -2.37
CA PRO A 52 0.28 6.34 -3.58
C PRO A 52 -0.76 5.25 -3.26
N ALA A 53 -0.60 4.56 -2.13
CA ALA A 53 -1.56 3.56 -1.67
C ALA A 53 -2.90 4.21 -1.26
N ILE A 54 -2.87 5.31 -0.50
CA ILE A 54 -4.05 6.09 -0.12
C ILE A 54 -4.72 6.70 -1.35
N GLU A 55 -3.96 7.23 -2.29
CA GLU A 55 -4.51 7.80 -3.53
C GLU A 55 -5.20 6.73 -4.39
N ALA A 56 -4.57 5.56 -4.56
CA ALA A 56 -5.15 4.45 -5.28
C ALA A 56 -6.43 3.95 -4.59
N LEU A 57 -6.45 3.90 -3.26
CA LEU A 57 -7.65 3.59 -2.48
C LEU A 57 -8.75 4.63 -2.69
N LYS A 58 -8.46 5.93 -2.61
CA LYS A 58 -9.47 6.98 -2.89
C LYS A 58 -10.09 6.82 -4.28
N LYS A 59 -9.29 6.49 -5.31
CA LYS A 59 -9.76 6.21 -6.69
C LYS A 59 -10.59 4.92 -6.81
N SER A 60 -10.48 4.01 -5.85
CA SER A 60 -11.25 2.76 -5.79
C SER A 60 -12.63 2.92 -5.13
N THR A 61 -12.97 4.10 -4.60
CA THR A 61 -14.29 4.36 -4.03
C THR A 61 -15.39 4.03 -5.03
N LYS A 62 -16.53 3.51 -4.56
CA LYS A 62 -17.64 2.96 -5.34
C LYS A 62 -17.33 1.70 -6.16
N LYS A 63 -16.14 1.10 -6.00
CA LYS A 63 -15.76 -0.16 -6.66
C LYS A 63 -15.72 -1.36 -5.71
N TRP A 64 -15.97 -1.12 -4.43
CA TRP A 64 -15.98 -2.15 -3.39
C TRP A 64 -17.36 -2.77 -3.28
N ILE A 65 -17.38 -4.08 -3.09
CA ILE A 65 -18.59 -4.86 -2.92
C ILE A 65 -18.45 -5.56 -1.57
N ILE A 66 -19.43 -5.36 -0.68
CA ILE A 66 -19.50 -6.02 0.62
C ILE A 66 -20.68 -7.02 0.63
N PRO A 67 -20.68 -8.03 1.51
CA PRO A 67 -21.81 -8.95 1.63
C PRO A 67 -23.13 -8.22 1.93
N ASN A 68 -24.22 -8.62 1.26
CA ASN A 68 -25.54 -7.97 1.42
C ASN A 68 -26.09 -7.93 2.85
N LYS A 69 -25.56 -8.77 3.76
CA LYS A 69 -25.97 -8.85 5.16
C LYS A 69 -25.29 -7.79 6.05
N GLU A 70 -24.30 -7.07 5.53
CA GLU A 70 -23.47 -6.13 6.26
C GLU A 70 -23.75 -4.70 5.81
N LYS A 71 -23.74 -3.74 6.75
CA LYS A 71 -23.89 -2.30 6.45
C LYS A 71 -22.56 -1.64 6.09
N PHE A 72 -21.48 -2.19 6.60
CA PHE A 72 -20.11 -1.79 6.35
C PHE A 72 -19.23 -3.01 6.60
N HIS A 73 -18.09 -3.06 5.92
CA HIS A 73 -17.10 -4.10 6.13
C HIS A 73 -15.68 -3.54 6.19
N ASP A 74 -14.87 -4.10 7.05
CA ASP A 74 -13.48 -3.71 7.23
C ASP A 74 -12.56 -4.58 6.38
N PHE A 75 -11.68 -3.92 5.64
CA PHE A 75 -10.67 -4.55 4.80
C PHE A 75 -9.29 -4.11 5.22
N ILE A 76 -8.33 -5.03 5.11
CA ILE A 76 -6.91 -4.77 5.26
C ILE A 76 -6.24 -5.09 3.93
N ILE A 77 -5.45 -4.17 3.40
CA ILE A 77 -4.73 -4.38 2.14
C ILE A 77 -3.24 -4.03 2.31
N PRO A 78 -2.34 -4.99 2.05
CA PRO A 78 -0.92 -4.70 1.95
C PRO A 78 -0.56 -4.15 0.57
N PHE A 79 0.26 -3.11 0.54
CA PHE A 79 0.93 -2.59 -0.64
C PHE A 79 2.43 -2.82 -0.50
N SER A 80 3.03 -3.55 -1.43
CA SER A 80 4.46 -3.78 -1.49
C SER A 80 5.03 -2.99 -2.66
N ILE A 81 5.90 -2.03 -2.37
CA ILE A 81 6.58 -1.19 -3.35
C ILE A 81 8.06 -1.60 -3.35
N SER A 82 8.57 -2.04 -4.50
CA SER A 82 9.96 -2.46 -4.62
C SER A 82 10.57 -2.04 -5.95
N PHE A 83 11.87 -2.25 -6.12
CA PHE A 83 12.53 -2.04 -7.39
C PHE A 83 12.22 -3.17 -8.39
N ASN A 84 12.30 -2.84 -9.68
CA ASN A 84 12.54 -3.84 -10.72
C ASN A 84 13.96 -4.41 -10.59
N ASN A 85 14.16 -5.64 -11.05
CA ASN A 85 15.51 -6.19 -11.14
C ASN A 85 16.21 -5.49 -12.31
N PRO A 86 17.30 -4.73 -12.08
CA PRO A 86 17.95 -4.02 -13.16
C PRO A 86 18.78 -5.00 -14.01
N ALA A 87 18.90 -4.72 -15.32
CA ALA A 87 19.69 -5.56 -16.23
C ALA A 87 21.20 -5.49 -15.92
N THR A 88 21.65 -4.37 -15.36
CA THR A 88 23.02 -4.08 -14.88
C THR A 88 22.91 -3.30 -13.56
N GLY A 89 23.99 -3.17 -12.78
CA GLY A 89 23.95 -2.32 -11.57
C GLY A 89 23.18 -2.90 -10.37
N VAL A 90 23.05 -4.23 -10.27
CA VAL A 90 22.38 -4.90 -9.13
C VAL A 90 22.97 -4.46 -7.77
N ALA A 91 24.29 -4.31 -7.69
CA ALA A 91 24.97 -3.86 -6.47
C ALA A 91 24.57 -2.43 -6.07
N TYR A 92 24.33 -1.55 -7.05
CA TYR A 92 23.88 -0.19 -6.82
C TYR A 92 22.45 -0.16 -6.25
N VAL A 93 21.51 -0.88 -6.88
CA VAL A 93 20.12 -0.97 -6.39
C VAL A 93 20.06 -1.60 -4.99
N GLN A 94 20.90 -2.61 -4.71
CA GLN A 94 21.00 -3.19 -3.36
C GLN A 94 21.52 -2.18 -2.33
N SER A 95 22.53 -1.39 -2.68
CA SER A 95 23.06 -0.33 -1.82
C SER A 95 21.98 0.72 -1.51
N GLU A 96 21.27 1.20 -2.53
CA GLU A 96 20.20 2.20 -2.36
C GLU A 96 19.04 1.66 -1.51
N ALA A 97 18.64 0.41 -1.73
CA ALA A 97 17.62 -0.26 -0.91
C ALA A 97 18.05 -0.34 0.56
N TYR A 98 19.32 -0.63 0.82
CA TYR A 98 19.88 -0.71 2.16
C TYR A 98 19.97 0.66 2.84
N GLU A 99 20.37 1.71 2.11
CA GLU A 99 20.38 3.07 2.63
C GLU A 99 18.98 3.56 2.96
N PHE A 100 17.99 3.26 2.13
CA PHE A 100 16.59 3.52 2.47
C PHE A 100 16.17 2.79 3.75
N TYR A 101 16.51 1.51 3.87
CA TYR A 101 16.17 0.70 5.05
C TYR A 101 16.71 1.31 6.36
N LYS A 102 17.91 1.90 6.34
CA LYS A 102 18.49 2.56 7.52
C LYS A 102 17.76 3.85 7.93
N ARG A 103 17.28 4.62 6.96
CA ARG A 103 16.68 5.95 7.20
C ARG A 103 15.17 5.93 7.36
N ARG A 104 14.52 4.82 6.99
CA ARG A 104 13.06 4.68 7.02
C ARG A 104 12.49 4.94 8.40
N ARG A 105 11.31 5.54 8.45
CA ARG A 105 10.60 5.84 9.70
C ARG A 105 9.31 5.03 9.76
N PRO A 106 9.35 3.85 10.39
CA PRO A 106 8.18 2.98 10.39
C PRO A 106 7.04 3.59 11.19
N ILE A 107 5.83 3.43 10.66
CA ILE A 107 4.57 3.80 11.30
C ILE A 107 3.89 2.52 11.74
N ILE A 108 3.49 2.46 13.01
CA ILE A 108 2.75 1.34 13.57
C ILE A 108 1.52 1.91 14.29
N ALA A 109 0.33 1.43 13.93
CA ALA A 109 -0.87 1.77 14.69
C ALA A 109 -0.92 0.97 16.00
N ASN A 110 -1.22 1.66 17.10
CA ASN A 110 -1.39 1.07 18.42
C ASN A 110 -2.79 0.48 18.63
N ASP A 111 -3.77 0.93 17.84
CA ASP A 111 -5.17 0.50 17.92
C ASP A 111 -5.54 -0.30 16.67
N GLN A 112 -5.18 -1.60 16.70
CA GLN A 112 -5.42 -2.53 15.60
C GLN A 112 -6.70 -3.31 15.85
N ILE A 113 -7.55 -3.45 14.82
CA ILE A 113 -8.74 -4.30 14.95
C ILE A 113 -8.33 -5.77 15.03
N PRO A 114 -9.09 -6.60 15.76
CA PRO A 114 -8.93 -8.04 15.75
C PRO A 114 -8.98 -8.61 14.32
N LEU A 115 -8.06 -9.52 13.99
CA LEU A 115 -7.89 -10.06 12.64
C LEU A 115 -9.14 -10.80 12.12
N ASN A 116 -9.97 -11.33 13.02
CA ASN A 116 -11.23 -12.01 12.70
C ASN A 116 -12.38 -11.06 12.35
N ALA A 117 -12.21 -9.75 12.52
CA ALA A 117 -13.21 -8.73 12.21
C ALA A 117 -13.00 -8.04 10.85
N ALA A 118 -11.92 -8.38 10.14
CA ALA A 118 -11.56 -7.74 8.87
C ALA A 118 -11.17 -8.77 7.80
N THR A 119 -11.43 -8.44 6.53
CA THR A 119 -10.94 -9.24 5.41
C THR A 119 -9.55 -8.77 4.99
N LEU A 120 -8.55 -9.63 5.18
CA LEU A 120 -7.22 -9.43 4.61
C LEU A 120 -7.24 -9.71 3.10
N LEU A 121 -6.95 -8.68 2.33
CA LEU A 121 -6.86 -8.72 0.88
C LEU A 121 -5.45 -9.13 0.43
N PRO A 122 -5.30 -9.70 -0.78
CA PRO A 122 -4.00 -10.01 -1.33
C PRO A 122 -3.13 -8.76 -1.49
N THR A 123 -1.83 -8.92 -1.28
CA THR A 123 -0.85 -7.86 -1.46
C THR A 123 -0.88 -7.30 -2.88
N VAL A 124 -0.97 -5.97 -2.99
CA VAL A 124 -0.74 -5.23 -4.22
C VAL A 124 0.76 -5.01 -4.36
N VAL A 125 1.37 -5.65 -5.35
CA VAL A 125 2.81 -5.52 -5.62
C VAL A 125 3.00 -4.50 -6.74
N VAL A 126 3.84 -3.52 -6.48
CA VAL A 126 4.22 -2.48 -7.44
C VAL A 126 5.73 -2.45 -7.52
N LYS A 127 6.23 -2.48 -8.74
CA LYS A 127 7.64 -2.36 -9.02
C LYS A 127 7.92 -1.12 -9.86
N TYR A 128 9.04 -0.48 -9.61
CA TYR A 128 9.49 0.69 -10.36
C TYR A 128 10.98 0.60 -10.67
N ASP A 129 11.40 1.30 -11.71
CA ASP A 129 12.79 1.39 -12.10
C ASP A 129 13.52 2.39 -11.20
N ALA A 130 14.68 2.00 -10.70
CA ALA A 130 15.51 2.86 -9.85
C ALA A 130 16.25 3.93 -10.66
N GLU A 131 16.19 3.90 -11.99
CA GLU A 131 16.89 4.74 -12.96
C GLU A 131 15.91 5.39 -13.93
#